data_AF-A0A9R0T358-F1
#
_entry.id   AF-A0A9R0T358-F1
#
_cell.length_a   1.000
_cell.length_b   1.000
_cell.length_c   1.000
_cell.angle_alpha   90.00
_cell.angle_beta   90.00
_cell.angle_gamma   90.00
#
_symmetry.space_group_name_H-M   'P 1'
#
loop_
_entity.id
_entity.type
_entity.pdbx_description
1 polymer ?
#
loop_
_entity_poly.entity_id
_entity_poly.type
_entity_poly.pdbx_seq_one_letter_code
_entity_poly.pdbx_strand_id
1 'polypeptide(L)'
;MASHETNPSPATSFKKKKRYSKKRKAIEVTVDASFHGAAAPVVGYFPTGYDPLAAAEPPRARLFCHEKHHNRVELVVGAPGGGPDFVGRSYAGEAAAPQLCGYALGVLDKATGTLKIVPISSNKILRLEPHFEVQQPAHSQQSAAEAGSSVADTELNRQDLTQAYGTKKDKDKR
;
A
#
# COMPACT_ATOMS: atom_id res chain seq x y z
N MET A 1 39.02 -75.07 -26.69
CA MET A 1 39.45 -74.85 -28.08
C MET A 1 38.71 -73.62 -28.62
N ALA A 2 39.44 -72.77 -29.35
CA ALA A 2 39.02 -71.62 -30.13
C ALA A 2 38.61 -70.32 -29.38
N SER A 3 39.61 -69.47 -29.23
CA SER A 3 39.56 -68.01 -29.10
C SER A 3 38.82 -67.35 -30.27
N HIS A 4 38.21 -66.19 -30.04
CA HIS A 4 38.25 -65.06 -30.99
C HIS A 4 38.00 -63.74 -30.24
N GLU A 5 39.06 -62.94 -30.13
CA GLU A 5 39.02 -61.52 -29.83
C GLU A 5 38.44 -60.74 -31.02
N THR A 6 37.71 -59.65 -30.73
CA THR A 6 37.67 -58.48 -31.63
C THR A 6 37.40 -57.20 -30.84
N ASN A 7 38.50 -56.44 -30.67
CA ASN A 7 38.70 -54.99 -30.50
C ASN A 7 37.56 -54.04 -30.03
N PRO A 8 37.86 -53.12 -29.08
CA PRO A 8 37.08 -51.92 -28.81
C PRO A 8 37.58 -50.71 -29.65
N SER A 9 36.68 -49.89 -30.19
CA SER A 9 37.01 -48.57 -30.75
C SER A 9 35.74 -47.71 -30.94
N PRO A 10 35.78 -46.35 -30.87
CA PRO A 10 36.76 -45.47 -30.25
C PRO A 10 36.16 -44.61 -29.12
N ALA A 11 37.04 -44.11 -28.27
CA ALA A 11 36.74 -43.07 -27.29
C ALA A 11 36.22 -41.79 -27.96
N THR A 12 34.93 -41.51 -27.83
CA THR A 12 34.41 -40.16 -28.10
C THR A 12 34.86 -39.26 -26.97
N SER A 13 35.88 -38.44 -27.24
CA SER A 13 36.33 -37.37 -26.36
C SER A 13 35.21 -36.34 -26.20
N PHE A 14 34.41 -36.49 -25.15
CA PHE A 14 33.51 -35.44 -24.70
C PHE A 14 34.37 -34.23 -24.30
N LYS A 15 34.51 -33.26 -25.21
CA LYS A 15 35.09 -31.96 -24.93
C LYS A 15 34.31 -31.36 -23.76
N LYS A 16 34.89 -31.43 -22.55
CA LYS A 16 34.35 -30.80 -21.35
C LYS A 16 34.20 -29.31 -21.64
N LYS A 17 32.96 -28.87 -21.90
CA LYS A 17 32.61 -27.44 -21.93
C LYS A 17 33.00 -26.87 -20.58
N LYS A 18 34.03 -26.01 -20.56
CA LYS A 18 34.48 -25.29 -19.37
C LYS A 18 33.30 -24.42 -18.92
N ARG A 19 32.56 -24.87 -17.89
CA ARG A 19 31.51 -24.06 -17.27
C ARG A 19 32.20 -22.85 -16.65
N TYR A 20 31.98 -21.68 -17.25
CA TYR A 20 32.41 -20.42 -16.68
C TYR A 20 31.60 -20.19 -15.40
N SER A 21 32.18 -20.56 -14.27
CA SER A 21 31.62 -20.27 -12.95
C SER A 21 31.74 -18.76 -12.73
N LYS A 22 30.65 -18.02 -12.94
CA LYS A 22 30.57 -16.63 -12.45
C LYS A 22 30.78 -16.68 -10.95
N LYS A 23 31.92 -16.16 -10.47
CA LYS A 23 32.19 -15.99 -9.04
C LYS A 23 31.08 -15.10 -8.45
N ARG A 24 30.16 -15.72 -7.70
CA ARG A 24 29.16 -14.99 -6.92
C ARG A 24 29.89 -14.43 -5.70
N LYS A 25 29.84 -13.11 -5.51
CA LYS A 25 30.28 -12.48 -4.26
C LYS A 25 29.19 -12.74 -3.21
N ALA A 26 29.58 -13.19 -2.02
CA ALA A 26 28.67 -13.29 -0.90
C ALA A 26 28.24 -11.88 -0.48
N ILE A 27 26.96 -11.72 -0.19
CA ILE A 27 26.39 -10.48 0.36
C ILE A 27 26.08 -10.76 1.83
N GLU A 28 26.56 -9.91 2.71
CA GLU A 28 26.20 -9.96 4.13
C GLU A 28 24.81 -9.33 4.30
N VAL A 29 23.88 -10.02 4.94
CA VAL A 29 22.51 -9.54 5.15
C VAL A 29 22.30 -9.30 6.63
N THR A 30 21.93 -8.07 6.98
CA THR A 30 21.61 -7.68 8.36
C THR A 30 20.19 -7.13 8.42
N VAL A 31 19.45 -7.50 9.46
CA VAL A 31 18.10 -6.99 9.70
C VAL A 31 18.19 -5.97 10.83
N ASP A 32 17.81 -4.73 10.54
CA ASP A 32 17.75 -3.67 11.52
C ASP A 32 16.33 -3.56 12.07
N ALA A 33 16.10 -4.22 13.21
CA ALA A 33 14.83 -4.22 13.92
C ALA A 33 14.66 -2.98 14.85
N SER A 34 15.63 -2.06 14.86
CA SER A 34 15.57 -0.86 15.70
C SER A 34 14.40 0.05 15.29
N PHE A 35 14.00 -0.01 14.03
CA PHE A 35 12.86 0.72 13.49
C PHE A 35 11.57 -0.09 13.63
N HIS A 36 10.80 0.17 14.70
CA HIS A 36 9.50 -0.46 14.92
C HIS A 36 8.41 0.58 15.19
N GLY A 37 7.17 0.19 14.93
CA GLY A 37 5.99 1.04 15.18
C GLY A 37 6.02 2.35 14.37
N ALA A 38 5.91 3.48 15.08
CA ALA A 38 5.87 4.81 14.47
C ALA A 38 7.23 5.29 13.91
N ALA A 39 8.34 4.67 14.33
CA ALA A 39 9.67 4.97 13.79
C ALA A 39 9.99 4.16 12.52
N ALA A 40 9.17 3.15 12.19
CA ALA A 40 9.36 2.34 10.99
C ALA A 40 9.01 3.15 9.73
N PRO A 41 9.77 2.98 8.63
CA PRO A 41 9.46 3.64 7.37
C PRO A 41 8.08 3.22 6.84
N VAL A 42 7.40 4.15 6.18
CA VAL A 42 6.11 3.93 5.52
C VAL A 42 6.31 3.93 4.02
N VAL A 43 5.64 3.03 3.31
CA VAL A 43 5.70 2.93 1.85
C VAL A 43 4.31 3.20 1.29
N GLY A 44 4.23 4.15 0.37
CA GLY A 44 3.01 4.42 -0.39
C GLY A 44 3.32 4.66 -1.86
N TYR A 45 2.30 4.50 -2.71
CA TYR A 45 2.40 4.72 -4.15
C TYR A 45 1.20 5.49 -4.68
N PHE A 46 1.42 6.28 -5.73
CA PHE A 46 0.38 7.03 -6.43
C PHE A 46 -0.10 6.20 -7.64
N PRO A 47 -1.33 5.65 -7.62
CA PRO A 47 -1.86 4.85 -8.73
C PRO A 47 -2.07 5.69 -10.00
N THR A 48 -2.18 7.02 -9.87
CA THR A 48 -2.34 7.97 -10.98
C THR A 48 -1.04 8.25 -11.73
N GLY A 49 0.11 7.76 -11.27
CA GLY A 49 1.42 8.11 -11.81
C GLY A 49 1.89 9.52 -11.43
N TYR A 50 1.24 10.16 -10.45
CA TYR A 50 1.66 11.45 -9.92
C TYR A 50 3.09 11.39 -9.37
N ASP A 51 3.94 12.32 -9.82
CA ASP A 51 5.28 12.51 -9.30
C ASP A 51 5.28 13.67 -8.29
N PRO A 52 5.41 13.39 -6.98
CA PRO A 52 5.39 14.42 -5.95
C PRO A 52 6.66 15.30 -5.95
N LEU A 53 7.71 14.93 -6.70
CA LEU A 53 8.97 15.67 -6.81
C LEU A 53 9.05 16.49 -8.11
N ALA A 54 8.02 16.46 -8.95
CA ALA A 54 7.98 17.25 -10.19
C ALA A 54 7.90 18.76 -9.94
N ALA A 55 7.47 19.18 -8.74
CA ALA A 55 7.48 20.57 -8.33
C ALA A 55 8.82 20.95 -7.66
N ALA A 56 9.16 22.24 -7.68
CA ALA A 56 10.38 22.75 -7.07
C ALA A 56 10.40 22.61 -5.53
N GLU A 57 9.23 22.63 -4.90
CA GLU A 57 9.09 22.48 -3.46
C GLU A 57 8.79 21.03 -3.06
N PRO A 58 9.43 20.50 -2.01
CA PRO A 58 9.19 19.14 -1.57
C PRO A 58 7.75 18.98 -1.05
N PRO A 59 7.13 17.80 -1.27
CA PRO A 59 5.78 17.52 -0.81
C PRO A 59 5.74 17.46 0.73
N ARG A 60 4.64 17.94 1.32
CA ARG A 60 4.43 17.85 2.77
C ARG A 60 3.84 16.48 3.10
N ALA A 61 4.65 15.58 3.63
CA ALA A 61 4.20 14.28 4.13
C ALA A 61 3.89 14.31 5.63
N ARG A 62 2.75 13.74 6.03
CA ARG A 62 2.33 13.56 7.43
C ARG A 62 1.85 12.12 7.64
N LEU A 63 2.24 11.53 8.76
CA LEU A 63 1.78 10.21 9.17
C LEU A 63 0.91 10.35 10.41
N PHE A 64 -0.30 9.80 10.35
CA PHE A 64 -1.23 9.75 11.47
C PHE A 64 -1.42 8.30 11.90
N CYS A 65 -1.46 8.06 13.20
CA CYS A 65 -1.70 6.75 13.79
C CYS A 65 -2.95 6.83 14.65
N HIS A 66 -3.83 5.83 14.56
CA HIS A 66 -5.02 5.79 15.39
C HIS A 66 -4.66 5.47 16.85
N GLU A 67 -5.17 6.27 17.79
CA GLU A 67 -4.79 6.19 19.22
C GLU A 67 -5.07 4.81 19.83
N LYS A 68 -6.25 4.23 19.54
CA LYS A 68 -6.65 2.91 20.08
C LYS A 68 -6.18 1.72 19.24
N HIS A 69 -5.73 1.97 18.02
CA HIS A 69 -5.43 0.93 17.03
C HIS A 69 -4.13 1.30 16.32
N HIS A 70 -3.00 1.12 17.00
CA HIS A 70 -1.68 1.57 16.52
C HIS A 70 -1.24 0.95 15.17
N ASN A 71 -1.91 -0.10 14.70
CA ASN A 71 -1.74 -0.70 13.36
C ASN A 71 -2.54 0.01 12.25
N ARG A 72 -3.43 0.93 12.62
CA ARG A 72 -4.18 1.78 11.69
C ARG A 72 -3.42 3.09 11.52
N VAL A 73 -2.91 3.28 10.32
CA VAL A 73 -2.11 4.45 9.94
C VAL A 73 -2.69 5.11 8.69
N GLU A 74 -2.52 6.42 8.61
CA GLU A 74 -2.85 7.23 7.44
C GLU A 74 -1.64 8.06 7.02
N LEU A 75 -1.20 7.87 5.78
CA LEU A 75 -0.18 8.70 5.14
C LEU A 75 -0.89 9.77 4.32
N VAL A 76 -0.64 11.04 4.62
CA VAL A 76 -1.15 12.19 3.87
C VAL A 76 0.03 12.88 3.21
N VAL A 77 -0.03 13.02 1.89
CA VAL A 77 0.96 13.72 1.08
C VAL A 77 0.30 14.88 0.38
N GLY A 78 0.58 16.10 0.83
CA GLY A 78 0.02 17.32 0.23
C GLY A 78 0.75 17.69 -1.04
N ALA A 79 0.00 17.97 -2.11
CA ALA A 79 0.55 18.46 -3.36
C ALA A 79 1.09 19.90 -3.18
N PRO A 80 2.32 20.19 -3.63
CA PRO A 80 2.85 21.56 -3.60
C PRO A 80 2.00 22.47 -4.49
N GLY A 81 1.75 23.70 -4.02
CA GLY A 81 0.98 24.70 -4.79
C GLY A 81 -0.55 24.64 -4.64
N GLY A 82 -1.08 23.92 -3.63
CA GLY A 82 -2.51 23.93 -3.31
C GLY A 82 -3.35 22.95 -4.13
N GLY A 83 -2.73 21.88 -4.65
CA GLY A 83 -3.45 20.74 -5.24
C GLY A 83 -4.12 19.85 -4.19
N PRO A 84 -4.73 18.72 -4.60
CA PRO A 84 -5.37 17.79 -3.66
C PRO A 84 -4.35 17.16 -2.71
N ASP A 85 -4.82 16.80 -1.52
CA ASP A 85 -4.07 15.94 -0.59
C ASP A 85 -4.19 14.49 -1.04
N PHE A 86 -3.10 13.74 -1.06
CA PHE A 86 -3.14 12.31 -1.35
C PHE A 86 -3.11 11.50 -0.07
N VAL A 87 -4.11 10.63 0.13
CA VAL A 87 -4.30 9.92 1.40
C VAL A 87 -4.25 8.42 1.16
N GLY A 88 -3.34 7.73 1.86
CA GLY A 88 -3.28 6.28 1.93
C GLY A 88 -3.65 5.79 3.32
N ARG A 89 -4.58 4.84 3.39
CA ARG A 89 -5.10 4.29 4.66
C ARG A 89 -4.75 2.83 4.78
N SER A 90 -4.24 2.40 5.94
CA SER A 90 -3.87 0.99 6.16
C SER A 90 -5.06 0.07 6.45
N TYR A 91 -6.24 0.64 6.71
CA TYR A 91 -7.43 -0.05 7.18
C TYR A 91 -8.65 0.15 6.27
N ALA A 92 -8.47 0.78 5.10
CA ALA A 92 -9.47 0.90 4.07
C ALA A 92 -8.87 0.57 2.69
N GLY A 93 -9.73 0.24 1.72
CA GLY A 93 -9.30 -0.10 0.36
C GLY A 93 -8.39 -1.34 0.31
N GLU A 94 -7.41 -1.32 -0.59
CA GLU A 94 -6.50 -2.44 -0.86
C GLU A 94 -5.71 -2.88 0.39
N ALA A 95 -5.19 -1.92 1.16
CA ALA A 95 -4.34 -2.21 2.31
C ALA A 95 -5.10 -2.86 3.48
N ALA A 96 -6.44 -2.79 3.50
CA ALA A 96 -7.28 -3.45 4.51
C ALA A 96 -7.39 -4.96 4.31
N ALA A 97 -7.04 -5.47 3.12
CA ALA A 97 -7.14 -6.89 2.81
C ALA A 97 -6.24 -7.74 3.74
N PRO A 98 -6.62 -9.01 4.00
CA PRO A 98 -5.78 -9.95 4.73
C PRO A 98 -4.39 -10.03 4.10
N GLN A 99 -3.37 -9.80 4.92
CA GLN A 99 -2.03 -9.62 4.42
C GLN A 99 -1.26 -10.94 4.44
N LEU A 100 -1.17 -11.58 3.28
CA LEU A 100 -0.50 -12.88 3.11
C LEU A 100 1.02 -12.73 2.90
N CYS A 101 1.50 -11.51 2.65
CA CYS A 101 2.90 -11.22 2.33
C CYS A 101 3.56 -10.33 3.39
N GLY A 102 4.85 -10.57 3.62
CA GLY A 102 5.73 -9.69 4.40
C GLY A 102 6.50 -8.73 3.50
N TYR A 103 6.55 -7.46 3.88
CA TYR A 103 7.23 -6.39 3.17
C TYR A 103 8.29 -5.74 4.07
N ALA A 104 9.43 -5.42 3.46
CA ALA A 104 10.53 -4.72 4.11
C ALA A 104 11.29 -3.89 3.07
N LEU A 105 11.97 -2.83 3.52
CA LEU A 105 12.87 -2.04 2.71
C LEU A 105 14.29 -2.55 2.85
N GLY A 106 15.00 -2.68 1.73
CA GLY A 106 16.39 -3.10 1.69
C GLY A 106 17.31 -2.01 1.16
N VAL A 107 18.38 -1.71 1.89
CA VAL A 107 19.45 -0.80 1.45
C VAL A 107 20.73 -1.61 1.26
N LEU A 108 21.16 -1.75 0.01
CA LEU A 108 22.41 -2.45 -0.36
C LEU A 108 23.55 -1.46 -0.52
N ASP A 109 24.54 -1.55 0.37
CA ASP A 109 25.83 -0.91 0.15
C ASP A 109 26.71 -1.83 -0.71
N LYS A 110 26.99 -1.38 -1.94
CA LYS A 110 27.78 -2.14 -2.92
C LYS A 110 29.28 -2.14 -2.60
N ALA A 111 29.77 -1.14 -1.85
CA ALA A 111 31.18 -1.04 -1.51
C ALA A 111 31.56 -2.05 -0.43
N THR A 112 30.73 -2.15 0.62
CA THR A 112 30.91 -3.10 1.73
C THR A 112 30.33 -4.48 1.42
N GLY A 113 29.35 -4.56 0.51
CA GLY A 113 28.65 -5.82 0.22
C GLY A 113 27.61 -6.17 1.29
N THR A 114 27.09 -5.17 2.01
CA THR A 114 26.13 -5.35 3.09
C THR A 114 24.73 -4.89 2.67
N LEU A 115 23.74 -5.76 2.82
CA LEU A 115 22.32 -5.49 2.64
C LEU A 115 21.65 -5.32 4.01
N LYS A 116 21.21 -4.09 4.32
CA LYS A 116 20.42 -3.80 5.52
C LYS A 116 18.94 -3.89 5.20
N ILE A 117 18.19 -4.70 5.96
CA ILE A 117 16.74 -4.88 5.82
C ILE A 117 16.03 -4.19 6.98
N VAL A 118 15.07 -3.33 6.68
CA VAL A 118 14.25 -2.58 7.64
C VAL A 118 12.77 -2.93 7.41
N PRO A 119 12.05 -3.46 8.42
CA PRO A 119 10.61 -3.69 8.33
C PRO A 119 9.84 -2.39 8.06
N ILE A 120 8.76 -2.45 7.29
CA ILE A 120 7.91 -1.28 7.05
C ILE A 120 6.76 -1.22 8.05
N SER A 121 6.29 0.00 8.34
CA SER A 121 5.22 0.22 9.29
C SER A 121 3.95 -0.54 8.91
N SER A 122 3.33 -1.16 9.92
CA SER A 122 2.14 -2.00 9.78
C SER A 122 2.27 -3.15 8.77
N ASN A 123 3.49 -3.44 8.29
CA ASN A 123 3.78 -4.34 7.18
C ASN A 123 3.05 -3.94 5.87
N LYS A 124 2.50 -2.72 5.72
CA LYS A 124 1.55 -2.37 4.63
C LYS A 124 2.13 -1.40 3.62
N ILE A 125 1.78 -1.61 2.34
CA ILE A 125 2.00 -0.65 1.26
C ILE A 125 0.69 0.12 1.06
N LEU A 126 0.76 1.44 1.11
CA LEU A 126 -0.41 2.31 1.09
C LEU A 126 -0.66 2.84 -0.33
N ARG A 127 -1.81 2.48 -0.91
CA ARG A 127 -2.29 3.12 -2.13
C ARG A 127 -2.79 4.53 -1.79
N LEU A 128 -2.20 5.54 -2.41
CA LEU A 128 -2.51 6.94 -2.16
C LEU A 128 -3.63 7.43 -3.08
N GLU A 129 -4.77 7.82 -2.53
CA GLU A 129 -5.91 8.32 -3.30
C GLU A 129 -6.00 9.84 -3.20
N PRO A 130 -6.32 10.56 -4.29
CA PRO A 130 -6.53 11.99 -4.24
C PRO A 130 -7.78 12.32 -3.42
N HIS A 131 -7.59 13.17 -2.42
CA HIS A 131 -8.63 13.71 -1.56
C HIS A 131 -8.78 15.19 -1.88
N PHE A 132 -9.92 15.52 -2.48
CA PHE A 132 -10.32 16.90 -2.70
C PHE A 132 -11.07 17.36 -1.45
N GLU A 133 -10.70 18.51 -0.90
CA GLU A 133 -11.57 19.21 0.04
C GLU A 133 -12.84 19.59 -0.70
N VAL A 134 -13.82 18.68 -0.72
CA VAL A 134 -15.17 19.03 -1.11
C VAL A 134 -15.61 20.04 -0.06
N GLN A 135 -15.82 21.29 -0.47
CA GLN A 135 -16.55 22.26 0.35
C GLN A 135 -17.78 21.54 0.84
N GLN A 136 -17.82 21.23 2.14
CA GLN A 136 -19.02 20.68 2.72
C GLN A 136 -20.13 21.68 2.37
N PRO A 137 -21.21 21.26 1.69
CA PRO A 137 -22.43 22.04 1.76
C PRO A 137 -22.65 22.32 3.25
N ALA A 138 -23.01 23.54 3.62
CA ALA A 138 -23.09 24.02 5.00
C ALA A 138 -24.06 23.24 5.93
N HIS A 139 -24.52 22.06 5.51
CA HIS A 139 -25.47 21.19 6.18
C HIS A 139 -24.89 19.84 6.66
N SER A 140 -23.60 19.55 6.46
CA SER A 140 -23.03 18.25 6.83
C SER A 140 -22.28 18.21 8.17
N GLN A 141 -22.47 19.21 9.03
CA GLN A 141 -22.14 19.08 10.45
C GLN A 141 -23.35 18.56 11.22
N GLN A 142 -23.61 17.26 11.13
CA GLN A 142 -24.29 16.58 12.21
C GLN A 142 -23.41 15.41 12.66
N SER A 143 -22.48 15.79 13.53
CA SER A 143 -21.73 14.88 14.38
C SER A 143 -22.69 13.93 15.06
N ALA A 144 -22.33 12.65 15.06
CA ALA A 144 -22.88 11.66 15.96
C ALA A 144 -22.76 12.19 17.41
N ALA A 145 -23.86 12.74 17.91
CA ALA A 145 -24.09 13.04 19.29
C ALA A 145 -25.55 12.64 19.54
N GLU A 146 -25.73 11.65 20.40
CA GLU A 146 -26.98 11.36 21.11
C GLU A 146 -27.66 12.67 21.52
N ALA A 147 -28.65 13.09 20.75
CA ALA A 147 -29.48 14.26 21.01
C ALA A 147 -30.85 13.98 20.38
N GLY A 148 -31.90 14.11 21.19
CA GLY A 148 -33.23 13.57 20.91
C GLY A 148 -33.77 13.96 19.54
N SER A 149 -34.30 12.95 18.85
CA SER A 149 -35.08 13.04 17.61
C SER A 149 -36.08 14.18 17.70
N SER A 150 -35.83 15.28 16.99
CA SER A 150 -36.84 16.32 16.81
C SER A 150 -37.88 15.84 15.78
N VAL A 151 -39.15 16.23 15.94
CA VAL A 151 -40.24 15.83 15.04
C VAL A 151 -39.97 16.26 13.58
N ALA A 152 -39.19 17.33 13.39
CA ALA A 152 -38.80 17.83 12.07
C ALA A 152 -37.85 16.86 11.32
N ASP A 153 -36.90 16.24 12.03
CA ASP A 153 -35.95 15.29 11.43
C ASP A 153 -36.64 14.00 10.99
N THR A 154 -37.66 13.57 11.74
CA THR A 154 -38.47 12.40 11.36
C THR A 154 -39.31 12.64 10.12
N GLU A 155 -39.82 13.86 9.92
CA GLU A 155 -40.65 14.20 8.78
C GLU A 155 -39.82 14.36 7.50
N LEU A 156 -38.62 14.95 7.57
CA LEU A 156 -37.69 14.99 6.43
C LEU A 156 -37.26 13.59 5.99
N ASN A 157 -36.91 12.72 6.94
CA ASN A 157 -36.55 11.34 6.63
C ASN A 157 -37.73 10.54 6.02
N ARG A 158 -38.96 10.79 6.47
CA ARG A 158 -40.17 10.16 5.90
C ARG A 158 -40.43 10.61 4.46
N GLN A 159 -40.10 11.85 4.14
CA GLN A 159 -40.23 12.41 2.80
C GLN A 159 -39.23 11.78 1.84
N ASP A 160 -37.97 11.69 2.24
CA ASP A 160 -36.93 11.05 1.43
C ASP A 160 -37.22 9.57 1.20
N LEU A 161 -37.72 8.87 2.22
CA LEU A 161 -38.13 7.47 2.09
C LEU A 161 -39.31 7.31 1.12
N THR A 162 -40.28 8.22 1.15
CA THR A 162 -41.44 8.21 0.23
C THR A 162 -41.02 8.61 -1.19
N GLN A 163 -40.03 9.48 -1.35
CA GLN A 163 -39.50 9.82 -2.67
C GLN A 163 -38.70 8.65 -3.27
N ALA A 164 -37.90 7.96 -2.47
CA ALA A 164 -37.10 6.83 -2.91
C ALA A 164 -37.93 5.56 -3.17
N TYR A 165 -38.90 5.26 -2.29
CA TYR A 165 -39.59 3.96 -2.30
C TYR A 165 -41.12 4.06 -2.34
N GLY A 166 -41.69 5.27 -2.33
CA GLY A 166 -43.14 5.46 -2.38
C GLY A 166 -43.76 5.15 -3.74
N THR A 167 -45.03 4.76 -3.72
CA THR A 167 -45.80 4.52 -4.94
C THR A 167 -46.14 5.85 -5.62
N LYS A 168 -46.44 5.82 -6.93
CA LYS A 168 -46.70 7.05 -7.71
C LYS A 168 -47.84 7.90 -7.10
N LYS A 169 -48.86 7.25 -6.50
CA LYS A 169 -49.97 7.92 -5.81
C LYS A 169 -49.56 8.64 -4.52
N ASP A 170 -48.53 8.13 -3.83
CA ASP A 170 -48.04 8.73 -2.58
C ASP A 170 -47.11 9.93 -2.86
N LYS A 171 -46.44 9.92 -4.01
CA LYS A 171 -45.62 11.04 -4.50
C LYS A 171 -46.47 12.23 -4.95
N ASP A 172 -47.63 11.96 -5.55
CA ASP A 172 -48.53 12.99 -6.10
C ASP A 172 -49.50 13.61 -5.07
N LYS A 173 -49.53 13.14 -3.82
CA LYS A 173 -50.41 13.64 -2.75
C LYS A 173 -49.86 14.87 -2.01
N ARG A 174 -48.87 15.53 -2.58
CA ARG A 174 -48.24 16.74 -2.05
C ARG A 174 -48.51 17.94 -2.92
#